data_AF-A0A402ACH7-F1
#
_entry.id   AF-A0A402ACH7-F1
#
_cell.length_a   1.000
_cell.length_b   1.000
_cell.length_c   1.000
_cell.angle_alpha   90.00
_cell.angle_beta   90.00
_cell.angle_gamma   90.00
#
_symmetry.space_group_name_H-M   'P 1'
#
loop_
_entity.id
_entity.type
_entity.pdbx_description
1 polymer ?
#
loop_
_entity_poly.entity_id
_entity_poly.type
_entity_poly.pdbx_seq_one_letter_code
_entity_poly.pdbx_strand_id
1 'polypeptide(L)'
;MIDTTATVSDSRSERWPEPKAGNWQRFQQPVGLALVALVSIFMNFYQLGQNGYGNQYYAAAIRSMLDSWHNFFFVAFDPGGFVTVDKPPLGFWLQAASAKILGFTPFSIFLPQALAGVLSVILLYYLVRRHFGVMAGWLAALALAISPISVVTNRNNTIDSTLVLVMLLGAWMVMKAAEAGKLRWLLLCAVCVGLGFNIKMLEAYLVVPAYGLLYLLAAPKRLWVRLIHLALAALLMLTISLSWAVAVDLTPTSQRPYVGSSQDNSEISLALGYNGVQRLLGSFGLGGRNTGIPGGNTTGQNPPNGTAGVQAPPTTGGGNFGGGGFGGGGGAFNTGTPDILRLFTQPLGGQIVWLLPLALLGMLALAWQRRPQFRDDRQQQSLLLWGAGCLRSQSSLARPVSSINITSPPWLLLSVPSSALGS
;
A
#
# COMPACT_ATOMS: atom_id res chain seq x y z
N MET A 1 31.43 -75.20 -19.72
CA MET A 1 31.82 -73.77 -19.80
C MET A 1 30.85 -73.11 -20.75
N ILE A 2 29.99 -72.26 -20.22
CA ILE A 2 28.99 -71.48 -20.94
C ILE A 2 29.68 -70.16 -21.30
N ASP A 3 29.74 -69.80 -22.57
CA ASP A 3 30.23 -68.50 -23.01
C ASP A 3 29.04 -67.68 -23.52
N THR A 4 28.61 -66.72 -22.70
CA THR A 4 27.47 -65.84 -22.99
C THR A 4 28.01 -64.42 -23.09
N THR A 5 28.39 -63.99 -24.28
CA THR A 5 28.73 -62.59 -24.55
C THR A 5 27.52 -61.91 -25.21
N ALA A 6 26.55 -61.56 -24.38
CA ALA A 6 25.47 -60.66 -24.78
C ALA A 6 26.04 -59.24 -24.90
N THR A 7 26.18 -58.76 -26.13
CA THR A 7 26.46 -57.36 -26.45
C THR A 7 25.22 -56.53 -26.16
N VAL A 8 25.27 -55.77 -25.06
CA VAL A 8 24.27 -54.75 -24.73
C VAL A 8 24.37 -53.64 -25.79
N SER A 9 23.42 -53.59 -26.70
CA SER A 9 23.27 -52.47 -27.63
C SER A 9 22.87 -51.22 -26.85
N ASP A 10 23.78 -50.24 -26.81
CA ASP A 10 23.63 -48.92 -26.22
C ASP A 10 22.54 -48.12 -26.95
N SER A 11 21.29 -48.20 -26.47
CA SER A 11 20.18 -47.37 -26.94
C SER A 11 20.33 -45.93 -26.40
N ARG A 12 21.33 -45.20 -26.90
CA ARG A 12 21.48 -43.75 -26.63
C ARG A 12 20.31 -43.00 -27.28
N SER A 13 19.34 -42.68 -26.45
CA SER A 13 18.51 -41.46 -26.48
C SER A 13 18.30 -40.84 -27.88
N GLU A 14 17.26 -41.28 -28.59
CA GLU A 14 16.59 -40.41 -29.55
C GLU A 14 16.01 -39.22 -28.77
N ARG A 15 16.80 -38.15 -28.73
CA ARG A 15 16.43 -36.90 -28.10
C ARG A 15 15.47 -36.21 -29.07
N TRP A 16 14.16 -36.39 -28.85
CA TRP A 16 13.10 -35.70 -29.58
C TRP A 16 13.47 -34.22 -29.74
N PRO A 17 13.45 -33.66 -30.97
CA PRO A 17 13.74 -32.25 -31.16
C PRO A 17 12.72 -31.43 -30.38
N GLU A 18 13.19 -30.63 -29.42
CA GLU A 18 12.31 -29.71 -28.70
C GLU A 18 11.62 -28.79 -29.71
N PRO A 19 10.28 -28.64 -29.65
CA PRO A 19 9.57 -27.79 -30.59
C PRO A 19 10.08 -26.36 -30.41
N LYS A 20 10.76 -25.84 -31.43
CA LYS A 20 11.16 -24.43 -31.50
C LYS A 20 9.88 -23.60 -31.37
N ALA A 21 9.71 -22.91 -30.25
CA ALA A 21 8.61 -21.98 -30.01
C ALA A 21 8.42 -21.10 -31.25
N GLY A 22 7.32 -21.33 -31.98
CA GLY A 22 7.08 -20.72 -33.29
C GLY A 22 7.06 -19.20 -33.20
N ASN A 23 7.46 -18.51 -34.28
CA ASN A 23 7.53 -17.04 -34.36
C ASN A 23 6.25 -16.32 -33.86
N TRP A 24 5.09 -16.98 -33.96
CA TRP A 24 3.81 -16.51 -33.42
C TRP A 24 3.80 -16.32 -31.89
N GLN A 25 4.43 -17.20 -31.10
CA GLN A 25 4.50 -17.07 -29.64
C GLN A 25 5.39 -15.89 -29.20
N ARG A 26 6.40 -15.54 -30.01
CA ARG A 26 7.27 -14.38 -29.77
C ARG A 26 6.57 -13.05 -30.02
N PHE A 27 5.60 -13.01 -30.94
CA PHE A 27 4.80 -11.83 -31.26
C PHE A 27 3.56 -11.66 -30.35
N GLN A 28 2.91 -12.76 -29.96
CA GLN A 28 1.70 -12.70 -29.10
C GLN A 28 1.99 -12.10 -27.72
N GLN A 29 3.16 -12.41 -27.15
CA GLN A 29 3.56 -11.94 -25.81
C GLN A 29 3.65 -10.41 -25.67
N PRO A 30 4.40 -9.67 -26.53
CA PRO A 30 4.45 -8.22 -26.44
C PRO A 30 3.11 -7.57 -26.79
N VAL A 31 2.34 -8.13 -27.74
CA VAL A 31 1.03 -7.59 -28.13
C VAL A 31 0.04 -7.68 -26.97
N GLY A 32 -0.09 -8.83 -26.31
CA GLY A 32 -1.03 -8.94 -25.19
C GLY A 32 -0.60 -8.12 -23.98
N LEU A 33 0.70 -7.99 -23.71
CA LEU A 33 1.17 -7.05 -22.68
C LEU A 33 0.85 -5.61 -23.06
N ALA A 34 1.03 -5.22 -24.33
CA ALA A 34 0.69 -3.88 -24.80
C ALA A 34 -0.82 -3.60 -24.64
N LEU A 35 -1.69 -4.58 -24.95
CA LEU A 35 -3.13 -4.45 -24.73
C LEU A 35 -3.48 -4.26 -23.24
N VAL A 36 -2.90 -5.07 -22.34
CA VAL A 36 -3.11 -4.92 -20.89
C VAL A 36 -2.57 -3.57 -20.39
N ALA A 37 -1.42 -3.13 -20.88
CA ALA A 37 -0.86 -1.83 -20.55
C ALA A 37 -1.75 -0.68 -21.04
N LEU A 38 -2.31 -0.78 -22.26
CA LEU A 38 -3.27 0.20 -22.79
C LEU A 38 -4.54 0.27 -21.94
N VAL A 39 -5.07 -0.87 -21.51
CA VAL A 39 -6.20 -0.91 -20.56
C VAL A 39 -5.83 -0.20 -19.25
N SER A 40 -4.65 -0.49 -18.68
CA SER A 40 -4.20 0.16 -17.46
C SER A 40 -3.98 1.67 -17.63
N ILE A 41 -3.42 2.10 -18.77
CA ILE A 41 -3.24 3.52 -19.10
C ILE A 41 -4.61 4.19 -19.20
N PHE A 42 -5.55 3.61 -19.94
CA PHE A 42 -6.89 4.16 -20.06
C PHE A 42 -7.58 4.26 -18.69
N MET A 43 -7.56 3.18 -17.90
CA MET A 43 -8.14 3.17 -16.55
C MET A 43 -7.51 4.21 -15.63
N ASN A 44 -6.20 4.42 -15.68
CA ASN A 44 -5.49 5.35 -14.78
C ASN A 44 -5.49 6.81 -15.26
N PHE A 45 -5.59 7.08 -16.56
CA PHE A 45 -5.42 8.42 -17.13
C PHE A 45 -6.69 9.05 -17.72
N TYR A 46 -7.69 8.25 -18.08
CA TYR A 46 -8.91 8.79 -18.70
C TYR A 46 -9.62 9.77 -17.76
N GLN A 47 -9.71 11.05 -18.15
CA GLN A 47 -10.25 12.13 -17.30
C GLN A 47 -9.58 12.20 -15.91
N LEU A 48 -8.25 12.04 -15.86
CA LEU A 48 -7.48 12.18 -14.63
C LEU A 48 -7.61 13.62 -14.10
N GLY A 49 -8.22 13.77 -12.91
CA GLY A 49 -8.51 15.06 -12.29
C GLY A 49 -9.99 15.48 -12.30
N GLN A 50 -10.88 14.73 -12.94
CA GLN A 50 -12.33 15.03 -12.95
C GLN A 50 -12.95 15.12 -11.55
N ASN A 51 -12.37 14.41 -10.56
CA ASN A 51 -12.86 14.36 -9.18
C ASN A 51 -12.18 15.42 -8.28
N GLY A 52 -11.60 16.48 -8.86
CA GLY A 52 -10.86 17.50 -8.13
C GLY A 52 -9.55 16.97 -7.53
N TYR A 53 -9.12 17.56 -6.41
CA TYR A 53 -7.81 17.30 -5.79
C TYR A 53 -7.74 16.01 -4.95
N GLY A 54 -8.77 15.17 -4.95
CA GLY A 54 -8.78 13.92 -4.19
C GLY A 54 -8.77 14.20 -2.69
N ASN A 55 -7.73 13.75 -1.98
CA ASN A 55 -7.57 14.07 -0.57
C ASN A 55 -7.08 15.51 -0.41
N GLN A 56 -7.96 16.40 0.07
CA GLN A 56 -7.66 17.83 0.26
C GLN A 56 -6.55 18.07 1.28
N TYR A 57 -6.41 17.21 2.29
CA TYR A 57 -5.36 17.31 3.29
C TYR A 57 -3.96 17.18 2.66
N TYR A 58 -3.77 16.16 1.83
CA TYR A 58 -2.52 15.95 1.11
C TYR A 58 -2.31 16.95 -0.03
N ALA A 59 -3.38 17.39 -0.69
CA ALA A 59 -3.28 18.43 -1.73
C ALA A 59 -2.79 19.77 -1.16
N ALA A 60 -3.29 20.17 0.02
CA ALA A 60 -2.83 21.37 0.71
C ALA A 60 -1.35 21.27 1.12
N ALA A 61 -0.91 20.11 1.61
CA ALA A 61 0.50 19.88 1.91
C ALA A 61 1.37 19.99 0.65
N ILE A 62 0.99 19.34 -0.45
CA ILE A 62 1.72 19.47 -1.72
C ILE A 62 1.77 20.92 -2.18
N ARG A 63 0.69 21.69 -2.01
CA ARG A 63 0.68 23.13 -2.31
C ARG A 63 1.69 23.89 -1.44
N SER A 64 1.67 23.68 -0.13
CA SER A 64 2.61 24.30 0.81
C SER A 64 4.07 23.95 0.51
N MET A 65 4.33 22.70 0.12
CA MET A 65 5.67 22.23 -0.28
C MET A 65 6.23 22.98 -1.50
N LEU A 66 5.39 23.58 -2.34
CA LEU A 66 5.85 24.37 -3.49
C LEU A 66 6.34 25.77 -3.08
N ASP A 67 5.91 26.28 -1.92
CA ASP A 67 6.19 27.65 -1.49
C ASP A 67 7.60 27.78 -0.88
N SER A 68 8.15 26.73 -0.24
CA SER A 68 9.50 26.77 0.33
C SER A 68 10.19 25.41 0.43
N TRP A 69 11.53 25.42 0.45
CA TRP A 69 12.35 24.23 0.72
C TRP A 69 12.12 23.64 2.10
N HIS A 70 11.79 24.50 3.08
CA HIS A 70 11.46 24.07 4.43
C HIS A 70 10.18 23.21 4.43
N ASN A 71 9.10 23.72 3.84
CA ASN A 71 7.84 22.99 3.73
C ASN A 71 7.99 21.73 2.88
N PHE A 72 8.79 21.79 1.81
CA PHE A 72 9.13 20.64 0.98
C PHE A 72 9.81 19.52 1.77
N PHE A 73 10.81 19.85 2.61
CA PHE A 73 11.55 18.85 3.37
C PHE A 73 10.71 18.21 4.48
N PHE A 74 9.95 19.02 5.23
CA PHE A 74 9.15 18.56 6.37
C PHE A 74 7.74 18.09 6.00
N VAL A 75 7.33 18.20 4.74
CA VAL A 75 5.97 17.88 4.28
C VAL A 75 4.93 18.66 5.09
N ALA A 76 5.17 19.97 5.21
CA ALA A 76 4.28 20.85 5.95
C ALA A 76 2.90 20.94 5.29
N PHE A 77 1.85 20.87 6.10
CA PHE A 77 0.46 20.97 5.66
C PHE A 77 0.08 22.41 5.28
N ASP A 78 0.53 23.38 6.07
CA ASP A 78 0.19 24.79 5.94
C ASP A 78 1.37 25.63 5.40
N PRO A 79 1.13 26.79 4.77
CA PRO A 79 2.20 27.62 4.21
C PRO A 79 3.18 28.17 5.25
N GLY A 80 2.72 28.34 6.50
CA GLY A 80 3.52 28.84 7.61
C GLY A 80 4.48 27.80 8.20
N GLY A 81 4.35 26.53 7.82
CA GLY A 81 5.20 25.46 8.34
C GLY A 81 4.90 25.13 9.81
N PHE A 82 3.64 25.23 10.24
CA PHE A 82 3.27 24.95 11.63
C PHE A 82 3.08 23.46 11.92
N VAL A 83 2.53 22.68 10.98
CA VAL A 83 2.22 21.25 11.19
C VAL A 83 2.62 20.41 9.98
N THR A 84 3.21 19.22 10.19
CA THR A 84 3.49 18.23 9.13
C THR A 84 2.28 17.34 8.83
N VAL A 85 2.28 16.66 7.68
CA VAL A 85 1.33 15.57 7.43
C VAL A 85 1.69 14.27 8.16
N ASP A 86 0.72 13.37 8.29
CA ASP A 86 0.84 12.09 9.01
C ASP A 86 1.68 11.01 8.27
N LYS A 87 2.54 11.41 7.33
CA LYS A 87 3.19 10.53 6.36
C LYS A 87 4.60 11.02 5.96
N PRO A 88 5.52 10.07 5.69
CA PRO A 88 6.85 10.33 5.15
C PRO A 88 6.85 11.03 3.79
N PRO A 89 7.99 11.62 3.41
CA PRO A 89 8.03 12.59 2.34
C PRO A 89 8.08 12.00 0.93
N LEU A 90 8.63 10.79 0.73
CA LEU A 90 9.09 10.36 -0.59
C LEU A 90 7.96 10.33 -1.62
N GLY A 91 6.77 9.88 -1.21
CA GLY A 91 5.59 9.86 -2.08
C GLY A 91 5.12 11.28 -2.46
N PHE A 92 5.20 12.23 -1.52
CA PHE A 92 4.81 13.63 -1.77
C PHE A 92 5.89 14.43 -2.49
N TRP A 93 7.17 14.10 -2.32
CA TRP A 93 8.26 14.71 -3.10
C TRP A 93 8.08 14.47 -4.60
N LEU A 94 7.62 13.28 -5.00
CA LEU A 94 7.29 12.99 -6.40
C LEU A 94 6.10 13.82 -6.90
N GLN A 95 5.06 13.97 -6.07
CA GLN A 95 3.87 14.76 -6.42
C GLN A 95 4.18 16.26 -6.48
N ALA A 96 4.95 16.78 -5.52
CA ALA A 96 5.41 18.16 -5.50
C ALA A 96 6.35 18.45 -6.68
N ALA A 97 7.28 17.54 -7.02
CA ALA A 97 8.11 17.69 -8.21
C ALA A 97 7.28 17.75 -9.49
N SER A 98 6.28 16.88 -9.64
CA SER A 98 5.34 16.89 -10.76
C SER A 98 4.55 18.20 -10.84
N ALA A 99 4.00 18.66 -9.71
CA ALA A 99 3.27 19.93 -9.63
C ALA A 99 4.17 21.16 -9.86
N LYS A 100 5.45 21.09 -9.49
CA LYS A 100 6.42 22.16 -9.77
C LYS A 100 6.72 22.28 -11.27
N ILE A 101 6.77 21.16 -12.00
CA ILE A 101 7.06 21.12 -13.44
C ILE A 101 5.83 21.46 -14.27
N LEU A 102 4.66 20.93 -13.92
CA LEU A 102 3.43 20.99 -14.72
C LEU A 102 2.41 22.00 -14.21
N GLY A 103 2.72 22.71 -13.12
CA GLY A 103 1.78 23.56 -12.38
C GLY A 103 0.91 22.78 -11.40
N PHE A 104 0.39 23.46 -10.37
CA PHE A 104 -0.47 22.83 -9.36
C PHE A 104 -1.88 22.60 -9.91
N THR A 105 -2.16 21.38 -10.34
CA THR A 105 -3.45 20.94 -10.88
C THR A 105 -3.75 19.53 -10.41
N PRO A 106 -5.03 19.07 -10.42
CA PRO A 106 -5.36 17.68 -10.09
C PRO A 106 -4.58 16.66 -10.92
N PHE A 107 -4.39 16.92 -12.22
CA PHE A 107 -3.64 16.04 -13.10
C PHE A 107 -2.18 15.90 -12.65
N SER A 108 -1.49 17.01 -12.38
CA SER A 108 -0.06 16.97 -12.04
C SER A 108 0.22 16.30 -10.71
N ILE A 109 -0.66 16.46 -9.71
CA ILE A 109 -0.50 15.79 -8.41
C ILE A 109 -0.76 14.27 -8.51
N PHE A 110 -1.68 13.82 -9.35
CA PHE A 110 -2.00 12.40 -9.50
C PHE A 110 -1.07 11.67 -10.47
N LEU A 111 -0.40 12.39 -11.37
CA LEU A 111 0.44 11.83 -12.41
C LEU A 111 1.45 10.79 -11.88
N PRO A 112 2.20 11.01 -10.78
CA PRO A 112 3.10 10.00 -10.25
C PRO A 112 2.39 8.70 -9.79
N GLN A 113 1.20 8.80 -9.21
CA GLN A 113 0.43 7.63 -8.79
C GLN A 113 -0.11 6.85 -9.99
N ALA A 114 -0.64 7.56 -10.98
CA ALA A 114 -1.14 6.95 -12.22
C ALA A 114 -0.03 6.20 -12.97
N LEU A 115 1.15 6.82 -13.10
CA LEU A 115 2.35 6.18 -13.68
C LEU A 115 2.79 4.96 -12.86
N ALA A 116 2.84 5.08 -11.53
CA ALA A 116 3.22 3.98 -10.66
C ALA A 116 2.25 2.78 -10.79
N GLY A 117 0.96 3.05 -10.96
CA GLY A 117 -0.06 2.03 -11.23
C GLY A 117 0.21 1.27 -12.54
N VAL A 118 0.45 1.99 -13.65
CA VAL A 118 0.75 1.36 -14.96
C VAL A 118 2.04 0.54 -14.89
N LEU A 119 3.09 1.08 -14.28
CA LEU A 119 4.37 0.37 -14.12
C LEU A 119 4.22 -0.87 -13.24
N SER A 120 3.37 -0.82 -12.22
CA SER A 120 3.06 -1.97 -11.36
C SER A 120 2.38 -3.11 -12.13
N VAL A 121 1.44 -2.79 -13.03
CA VAL A 121 0.79 -3.77 -13.92
C VAL A 121 1.80 -4.47 -14.81
N ILE A 122 2.69 -3.70 -15.45
CA ILE A 122 3.74 -4.23 -16.33
C ILE A 122 4.72 -5.09 -15.54
N LEU A 123 5.15 -4.62 -14.37
CA LEU A 123 6.09 -5.36 -13.54
C LEU A 123 5.48 -6.66 -13.01
N LEU A 124 4.23 -6.63 -12.57
CA LEU A 124 3.52 -7.81 -12.10
C LEU A 124 3.44 -8.90 -13.18
N TYR A 125 3.17 -8.53 -14.44
CA TYR A 125 3.24 -9.46 -15.56
C TYR A 125 4.59 -10.19 -15.61
N TYR A 126 5.71 -9.47 -15.53
CA TYR A 126 7.04 -10.06 -15.60
C TYR A 126 7.36 -10.97 -14.40
N LEU A 127 6.88 -10.61 -13.20
CA LEU A 127 7.10 -11.41 -11.99
C LEU A 127 6.33 -12.72 -12.02
N VAL A 128 5.06 -12.67 -12.44
CA VAL A 128 4.18 -13.85 -12.49
C VAL A 128 4.53 -14.74 -13.67
N ARG A 129 4.75 -14.16 -14.87
CA ARG A 129 5.05 -14.96 -16.07
C ARG A 129 6.31 -15.81 -15.93
N ARG A 130 7.29 -15.32 -15.14
CA ARG A 130 8.57 -16.00 -14.92
C ARG A 130 8.38 -17.36 -14.25
N HIS A 131 7.34 -17.51 -13.43
CA HIS A 131 7.13 -18.68 -12.57
C HIS A 131 5.94 -19.54 -13.03
N PHE A 132 4.86 -18.88 -13.49
CA PHE A 132 3.58 -19.54 -13.81
C PHE A 132 3.23 -19.50 -15.30
N GLY A 133 4.11 -18.96 -16.14
CA GLY A 133 3.91 -18.88 -17.59
C GLY A 133 3.10 -17.66 -18.04
N VAL A 134 3.01 -17.49 -19.36
CA VAL A 134 2.51 -16.26 -20.01
C VAL A 134 1.06 -15.96 -19.64
N MET A 135 0.17 -16.97 -19.67
CA MET A 135 -1.26 -16.80 -19.38
C MET A 135 -1.49 -16.31 -17.94
N ALA A 136 -0.82 -16.92 -16.96
CA ALA A 136 -0.90 -16.47 -15.57
C ALA A 136 -0.39 -15.03 -15.42
N GLY A 137 0.66 -14.66 -16.15
CA GLY A 137 1.15 -13.29 -16.20
C GLY A 137 0.09 -12.31 -16.71
N TRP A 138 -0.58 -12.62 -17.82
CA TRP A 138 -1.62 -11.75 -18.39
C TRP A 138 -2.81 -11.63 -17.44
N LEU A 139 -3.27 -12.73 -16.87
CA LEU A 139 -4.39 -12.73 -15.93
C LEU A 139 -4.07 -11.91 -14.68
N ALA A 140 -2.87 -12.05 -14.11
CA ALA A 140 -2.47 -11.26 -12.95
C ALA A 140 -2.36 -9.76 -13.26
N ALA A 141 -1.76 -9.40 -14.40
CA ALA A 141 -1.61 -8.01 -14.82
C ALA A 141 -2.96 -7.37 -15.16
N LEU A 142 -3.83 -8.09 -15.88
CA LEU A 142 -5.17 -7.63 -16.20
C LEU A 142 -6.02 -7.48 -14.93
N ALA A 143 -5.96 -8.45 -14.01
CA ALA A 143 -6.67 -8.37 -12.73
C ALA A 143 -6.25 -7.13 -11.93
N LEU A 144 -4.96 -6.80 -11.89
CA LEU A 144 -4.50 -5.56 -11.25
C LEU A 144 -4.98 -4.32 -12.02
N ALA A 145 -4.91 -4.33 -13.34
CA ALA A 145 -5.27 -3.19 -14.20
C ALA A 145 -6.75 -2.78 -14.10
N ILE A 146 -7.67 -3.74 -13.90
CA ILE A 146 -9.11 -3.49 -13.85
C ILE A 146 -9.70 -3.55 -12.44
N SER A 147 -8.89 -3.83 -11.43
CA SER A 147 -9.35 -3.90 -10.04
C SER A 147 -9.84 -2.53 -9.58
N PRO A 148 -11.12 -2.37 -9.16
CA PRO A 148 -11.68 -1.08 -8.79
C PRO A 148 -10.86 -0.35 -7.72
N ILE A 149 -10.39 -1.09 -6.70
CA ILE A 149 -9.55 -0.52 -5.64
C ILE A 149 -8.21 -0.02 -6.19
N SER A 150 -7.60 -0.74 -7.12
CA SER A 150 -6.35 -0.30 -7.75
C SER A 150 -6.58 0.98 -8.55
N VAL A 151 -7.61 1.01 -9.39
CA VAL A 151 -7.93 2.17 -10.24
C VAL A 151 -8.24 3.41 -9.39
N VAL A 152 -9.07 3.27 -8.35
CA VAL A 152 -9.40 4.38 -7.44
C VAL A 152 -8.15 4.90 -6.72
N THR A 153 -7.26 4.00 -6.30
CA THR A 153 -6.02 4.35 -5.60
C THR A 153 -5.00 5.03 -6.53
N ASN A 154 -4.85 4.54 -7.76
CA ASN A 154 -3.93 5.13 -8.75
C ASN A 154 -4.36 6.52 -9.22
N ARG A 155 -5.63 6.89 -9.05
CA ARG A 155 -6.25 8.13 -9.53
C ARG A 155 -6.48 9.17 -8.44
N ASN A 156 -5.73 9.09 -7.35
CA ASN A 156 -5.78 10.05 -6.26
C ASN A 156 -4.35 10.42 -5.82
N ASN A 157 -4.23 11.24 -4.78
CA ASN A 157 -2.96 11.71 -4.23
C ASN A 157 -2.50 10.95 -2.98
N THR A 158 -3.11 9.80 -2.67
CA THR A 158 -2.55 8.87 -1.69
C THR A 158 -1.30 8.22 -2.30
N ILE A 159 -0.30 7.98 -1.47
CA ILE A 159 1.04 7.53 -1.90
C ILE A 159 1.16 6.01 -2.10
N ASP A 160 0.01 5.36 -2.28
CA ASP A 160 -0.16 3.91 -2.24
C ASP A 160 0.35 3.23 -3.50
N SER A 161 0.10 3.80 -4.68
CA SER A 161 0.53 3.19 -5.95
C SER A 161 2.04 3.25 -6.10
N THR A 162 2.68 4.34 -5.63
CA THR A 162 4.14 4.41 -5.51
C THR A 162 4.69 3.33 -4.57
N LEU A 163 4.05 3.12 -3.41
CA LEU A 163 4.45 2.06 -2.48
C LEU A 163 4.36 0.68 -3.17
N VAL A 164 3.24 0.37 -3.82
CA VAL A 164 3.03 -0.90 -4.54
C VAL A 164 4.13 -1.14 -5.57
N LEU A 165 4.45 -0.13 -6.39
CA LEU A 165 5.52 -0.24 -7.39
C LEU A 165 6.88 -0.58 -6.74
N VAL A 166 7.25 0.15 -5.69
CA VAL A 166 8.52 -0.06 -4.99
C VAL A 166 8.54 -1.43 -4.29
N MET A 167 7.41 -1.88 -3.74
CA MET A 167 7.31 -3.23 -3.17
C MET A 167 7.45 -4.31 -4.24
N LEU A 168 6.85 -4.17 -5.41
CA LEU A 168 7.02 -5.10 -6.54
C LEU A 168 8.46 -5.13 -7.05
N LEU A 169 9.15 -3.98 -7.08
CA LEU A 169 10.59 -3.94 -7.36
C LEU A 169 11.38 -4.71 -6.29
N GLY A 170 11.05 -4.53 -5.00
CA GLY A 170 11.61 -5.32 -3.91
C GLY A 170 11.39 -6.83 -4.09
N ALA A 171 10.17 -7.24 -4.47
CA ALA A 171 9.83 -8.63 -4.77
C ALA A 171 10.72 -9.19 -5.89
N TRP A 172 10.92 -8.41 -6.95
CA TRP A 172 11.82 -8.77 -8.04
C TRP A 172 13.27 -8.98 -7.57
N MET A 173 13.77 -8.05 -6.76
CA MET A 173 15.14 -8.11 -6.24
C MET A 173 15.36 -9.28 -5.29
N VAL A 174 14.41 -9.58 -4.39
CA VAL A 174 14.55 -10.73 -3.47
C VAL A 174 14.46 -12.06 -4.22
N MET A 175 13.63 -12.18 -5.26
CA MET A 175 13.63 -13.38 -6.11
C MET A 175 14.99 -13.59 -6.77
N LYS A 176 15.60 -12.52 -7.31
CA LYS A 176 16.97 -12.59 -7.85
C LYS A 176 18.01 -12.93 -6.79
N ALA A 177 17.85 -12.43 -5.58
CA ALA A 177 18.73 -12.72 -4.46
C ALA A 177 18.64 -14.20 -4.05
N ALA A 178 17.42 -14.73 -3.94
CA ALA A 178 17.15 -16.12 -3.61
C ALA A 178 17.68 -17.09 -4.68
N GLU A 179 17.47 -16.80 -5.96
CA GLU A 179 17.98 -17.63 -7.06
C GLU A 179 19.51 -17.63 -7.13
N ALA A 180 20.15 -16.45 -7.04
CA ALA A 180 21.58 -16.30 -7.30
C ALA A 180 22.46 -16.40 -6.04
N GLY A 181 21.87 -16.27 -4.85
CA GLY A 181 22.60 -16.19 -3.57
C GLY A 181 23.54 -14.97 -3.46
N LYS A 182 23.36 -13.93 -4.28
CA LYS A 182 24.22 -12.73 -4.31
C LYS A 182 23.70 -11.64 -3.37
N LEU A 183 24.55 -11.16 -2.46
CA LEU A 183 24.22 -10.12 -1.47
C LEU A 183 23.70 -8.83 -2.12
N ARG A 184 24.29 -8.39 -3.24
CA ARG A 184 23.88 -7.15 -3.93
C ARG A 184 22.37 -7.05 -4.21
N TRP A 185 21.74 -8.16 -4.59
CA TRP A 185 20.30 -8.17 -4.90
C TRP A 185 19.46 -8.08 -3.64
N LEU A 186 19.93 -8.68 -2.54
CA LEU A 186 19.27 -8.54 -1.24
C LEU A 186 19.42 -7.11 -0.69
N LEU A 187 20.56 -6.46 -0.90
CA LEU A 187 20.75 -5.05 -0.55
C LEU A 187 19.85 -4.13 -1.39
N LEU A 188 19.71 -4.38 -2.69
CA LEU A 188 18.76 -3.64 -3.53
C LEU A 188 17.30 -3.84 -3.07
N CYS A 189 16.94 -5.04 -2.62
CA CYS A 189 15.65 -5.29 -1.98
C CYS A 189 15.49 -4.46 -0.69
N ALA A 190 16.51 -4.43 0.18
CA ALA A 190 16.51 -3.62 1.39
C ALA A 190 16.36 -2.12 1.10
N VAL A 191 17.02 -1.62 0.06
CA VAL A 191 16.83 -0.24 -0.44
C VAL A 191 15.37 0.00 -0.81
N CYS A 192 14.76 -0.88 -1.62
CA CYS A 192 13.35 -0.74 -2.00
C CYS A 192 12.43 -0.71 -0.77
N VAL A 193 12.64 -1.61 0.20
CA VAL A 193 11.84 -1.62 1.43
C VAL A 193 12.04 -0.34 2.26
N GLY A 194 13.27 0.15 2.37
CA GLY A 194 13.54 1.40 3.09
C GLY A 194 12.99 2.65 2.42
N LEU A 195 12.99 2.68 1.08
CA LEU A 195 12.26 3.71 0.32
C LEU A 195 10.74 3.56 0.55
N GLY A 196 10.22 2.34 0.59
CA GLY A 196 8.84 2.06 0.97
C GLY A 196 8.47 2.61 2.34
N PHE A 197 9.35 2.50 3.33
CA PHE A 197 9.14 3.11 4.64
C PHE A 197 9.07 4.63 4.54
N ASN A 198 9.94 5.26 3.75
CA ASN A 198 9.87 6.71 3.47
C ASN A 198 8.71 7.11 2.54
N ILE A 199 7.88 6.16 2.10
CA ILE A 199 6.59 6.41 1.46
C ILE A 199 5.48 6.24 2.48
N LYS A 200 5.40 5.10 3.17
CA LYS A 200 4.23 4.76 4.01
C LYS A 200 4.56 4.03 5.33
N MET A 201 5.65 4.41 5.98
CA MET A 201 6.06 3.91 7.31
C MET A 201 6.04 2.37 7.39
N LEU A 202 5.57 1.81 8.51
CA LEU A 202 5.55 0.39 8.81
C LEU A 202 4.66 -0.45 7.87
N GLU A 203 3.79 0.16 7.07
CA GLU A 203 3.03 -0.58 6.06
C GLU A 203 3.96 -1.24 5.02
N ALA A 204 5.09 -0.59 4.70
CA ALA A 204 6.11 -1.18 3.84
C ALA A 204 6.77 -2.43 4.44
N TYR A 205 6.74 -2.62 5.76
CA TYR A 205 7.36 -3.79 6.41
C TYR A 205 6.47 -5.03 6.39
N LEU A 206 5.23 -4.92 5.88
CA LEU A 206 4.36 -6.08 5.67
C LEU A 206 4.97 -7.12 4.72
N VAL A 207 5.88 -6.73 3.83
CA VAL A 207 6.56 -7.71 2.94
C VAL A 207 7.81 -8.33 3.56
N VAL A 208 8.40 -7.73 4.60
CA VAL A 208 9.75 -8.07 5.10
C VAL A 208 9.90 -9.53 5.52
N PRO A 209 9.05 -10.10 6.40
CA PRO A 209 9.14 -11.53 6.70
C PRO A 209 8.95 -12.46 5.50
N ALA A 210 8.14 -12.10 4.49
CA ALA A 210 8.01 -12.92 3.28
C ALA A 210 9.32 -12.91 2.47
N TYR A 211 9.93 -11.72 2.33
CA TYR A 211 11.20 -11.56 1.62
C TYR A 211 12.36 -12.24 2.36
N GLY A 212 12.43 -12.04 3.67
CA GLY A 212 13.41 -12.67 4.54
C GLY A 212 13.32 -14.18 4.54
N LEU A 213 12.09 -14.73 4.65
CA LEU A 213 11.85 -16.16 4.63
C LEU A 213 12.21 -16.78 3.26
N LEU A 214 11.80 -16.13 2.17
CA LEU A 214 12.18 -16.57 0.82
C LEU A 214 13.70 -16.69 0.70
N TYR A 215 14.44 -15.65 1.09
CA TYR A 215 15.90 -15.67 1.02
C TYR A 215 16.50 -16.74 1.96
N LEU A 216 16.00 -16.82 3.18
CA LEU A 216 16.48 -17.76 4.20
C LEU A 216 16.33 -19.21 3.74
N LEU A 217 15.22 -19.56 3.09
CA LEU A 217 14.93 -20.93 2.66
C LEU A 217 15.57 -21.27 1.31
N ALA A 218 15.49 -20.37 0.33
CA ALA A 218 15.82 -20.67 -1.05
C ALA A 218 17.27 -20.37 -1.46
N ALA A 219 17.97 -19.43 -0.80
CA ALA A 219 19.29 -19.00 -1.26
C ALA A 219 20.33 -20.14 -1.25
N PRO A 220 21.13 -20.34 -2.33
CA PRO A 220 22.10 -21.42 -2.43
C PRO A 220 23.40 -21.14 -1.64
N LYS A 221 23.27 -20.80 -0.35
CA LYS A 221 24.37 -20.49 0.58
C LYS A 221 24.25 -21.31 1.87
N ARG A 222 25.32 -21.38 2.67
CA ARG A 222 25.27 -21.95 4.02
C ARG A 222 24.39 -21.08 4.93
N LEU A 223 23.70 -21.67 5.90
CA LEU A 223 22.74 -20.97 6.76
C LEU A 223 23.32 -19.69 7.40
N TRP A 224 24.51 -19.78 8.00
CA TRP A 224 25.18 -18.62 8.61
C TRP A 224 25.45 -17.47 7.63
N VAL A 225 25.79 -17.77 6.37
CA VAL A 225 25.96 -16.74 5.34
C VAL A 225 24.61 -16.07 5.00
N ARG A 226 23.52 -16.84 4.98
CA ARG A 226 22.17 -16.29 4.78
C ARG A 226 21.80 -15.35 5.92
N LEU A 227 22.12 -15.72 7.17
CA LEU A 227 21.88 -14.89 8.35
C LEU A 227 22.69 -13.59 8.31
N ILE A 228 23.98 -13.65 7.94
CA ILE A 228 24.82 -12.44 7.76
C ILE A 228 24.24 -11.54 6.67
N HIS A 229 23.86 -12.10 5.52
CA HIS A 229 23.25 -11.32 4.44
C HIS A 229 21.96 -10.65 4.88
N LEU A 230 21.10 -11.36 5.62
CA LEU A 230 19.86 -10.81 6.17
C LEU A 230 20.15 -9.71 7.20
N ALA A 231 21.15 -9.88 8.06
CA ALA A 231 21.56 -8.85 9.02
C ALA A 231 22.07 -7.58 8.31
N LEU A 232 22.93 -7.71 7.30
CA LEU A 232 23.42 -6.58 6.51
C LEU A 232 22.28 -5.87 5.76
N ALA A 233 21.35 -6.65 5.19
CA ALA A 233 20.17 -6.10 4.53
C ALA A 233 19.23 -5.39 5.50
N ALA A 234 19.01 -5.96 6.70
CA ALA A 234 18.21 -5.33 7.75
C ALA A 234 18.83 -4.01 8.23
N LEU A 235 20.15 -3.99 8.44
CA LEU A 235 20.87 -2.76 8.81
C LEU A 235 20.67 -1.67 7.75
N LEU A 236 20.93 -1.99 6.48
CA LEU A 236 20.76 -1.03 5.38
C LEU A 236 19.32 -0.54 5.25
N MET A 237 18.35 -1.45 5.35
CA MET A 237 16.92 -1.14 5.32
C MET A 237 16.55 -0.14 6.42
N LEU A 238 16.99 -0.40 7.66
CA LEU A 238 16.71 0.47 8.81
C LEU A 238 17.38 1.83 8.66
N THR A 239 18.64 1.88 8.20
CA THR A 239 19.35 3.15 7.95
C THR A 239 18.59 4.02 6.97
N ILE A 240 18.11 3.46 5.85
CA ILE A 240 17.33 4.22 4.86
C ILE A 240 15.98 4.62 5.44
N SER A 241 15.27 3.69 6.09
CA SER A 241 13.94 3.91 6.65
C SER A 241 13.91 5.04 7.66
N LEU A 242 14.87 5.04 8.59
CA LEU A 242 14.91 6.01 9.68
C LEU A 242 15.59 7.33 9.30
N SER A 243 16.22 7.42 8.11
CA SER A 243 17.02 8.58 7.71
C SER A 243 16.27 9.91 7.82
N TRP A 244 15.06 10.00 7.27
CA TRP A 244 14.26 11.23 7.34
C TRP A 244 13.64 11.45 8.72
N ALA A 245 13.05 10.43 9.33
CA ALA A 245 12.43 10.55 10.65
C ALA A 245 13.44 11.00 11.72
N VAL A 246 14.66 10.47 11.71
CA VAL A 246 15.75 10.90 12.58
C VAL A 246 16.18 12.33 12.27
N ALA A 247 16.27 12.71 10.98
CA ALA A 247 16.60 14.09 10.61
C ALA A 247 15.55 15.10 11.11
N VAL A 248 14.25 14.75 11.05
CA VAL A 248 13.17 15.58 11.60
C VAL A 248 13.26 15.65 13.12
N ASP A 249 13.36 14.51 13.80
CA ASP A 249 13.36 14.47 15.27
C ASP A 249 14.60 15.14 15.88
N LEU A 250 15.75 15.11 15.20
CA LEU A 250 16.97 15.81 15.60
C LEU A 250 16.95 17.32 15.29
N THR A 251 16.05 17.79 14.42
CA THR A 251 15.93 19.22 14.15
C THR A 251 15.27 19.92 15.36
N PRO A 252 15.84 21.03 15.87
CA PRO A 252 15.27 21.76 17.00
C PRO A 252 13.80 22.12 16.79
N THR A 253 12.97 22.02 17.83
CA THR A 253 11.52 22.27 17.75
C THR A 253 11.15 23.69 17.32
N SER A 254 12.05 24.67 17.49
CA SER A 254 11.88 26.04 16.98
C SER A 254 12.17 26.18 15.47
N GLN A 255 12.73 25.15 14.84
CA GLN A 255 13.17 25.15 13.44
C GLN A 255 12.46 24.08 12.61
N ARG A 256 11.40 23.45 13.12
CA ARG A 256 10.60 22.47 12.39
C ARG A 256 9.11 22.60 12.70
N PRO A 257 8.22 22.17 11.80
CA PRO A 257 6.80 22.07 12.09
C PRO A 257 6.53 21.03 13.19
N TYR A 258 5.39 21.16 13.87
CA TYR A 258 4.89 20.13 14.76
C TYR A 258 4.52 18.87 13.97
N VAL A 259 4.98 17.71 14.42
CA VAL A 259 4.71 16.42 13.77
C VAL A 259 3.24 16.05 13.95
N GLY A 260 2.47 16.17 12.87
CA GLY A 260 1.04 15.88 12.86
C GLY A 260 0.73 14.46 13.31
N SER A 261 -0.39 14.29 14.01
CA SER A 261 -0.86 12.98 14.50
C SER A 261 0.10 12.23 15.45
N SER A 262 1.08 12.93 16.04
CA SER A 262 1.91 12.44 17.15
C SER A 262 1.43 13.03 18.49
N GLN A 263 1.81 12.42 19.62
CA GLN A 263 1.52 12.96 20.95
C GLN A 263 2.69 13.78 21.50
N ASP A 264 3.89 13.51 21.00
CA ASP A 264 5.19 13.92 21.56
C ASP A 264 6.05 14.68 20.54
N ASN A 265 5.48 15.12 19.41
CA ASN A 265 6.19 15.84 18.35
C ASN A 265 7.36 15.04 17.73
N SER A 266 7.16 13.73 17.51
CA SER A 266 8.16 12.81 16.97
C SER A 266 7.63 11.98 15.80
N GLU A 267 8.41 11.94 14.72
CA GLU A 267 8.15 11.10 13.54
C GLU A 267 8.36 9.61 13.83
N ILE A 268 9.32 9.27 14.68
CA ILE A 268 9.55 7.87 15.10
C ILE A 268 8.35 7.36 15.91
N SER A 269 7.85 8.18 16.84
CA SER A 269 6.64 7.89 17.61
C SER A 269 5.41 7.75 16.71
N LEU A 270 5.25 8.65 15.73
CA LEU A 270 4.20 8.56 14.71
C LEU A 270 4.30 7.25 13.89
N ALA A 271 5.51 6.88 13.46
CA ALA A 271 5.78 5.69 12.66
C ALA A 271 5.45 4.40 13.42
N LEU A 272 5.91 4.29 14.67
CA LEU A 272 5.74 3.10 15.51
C LEU A 272 4.34 3.00 16.11
N GLY A 273 3.77 4.13 16.54
CA GLY A 273 2.46 4.24 17.17
C GLY A 273 1.32 4.22 16.15
N TYR A 274 0.89 5.41 15.74
CA TYR A 274 -0.30 5.61 14.89
C TYR A 274 -0.20 4.91 13.53
N ASN A 275 0.95 4.96 12.86
CA ASN A 275 1.15 4.31 11.56
C ASN A 275 1.56 2.82 11.66
N GLY A 276 1.68 2.29 12.88
CA GLY A 276 2.28 0.99 13.15
C GLY A 276 1.43 0.08 14.01
N VAL A 277 1.80 0.00 15.29
CA VAL A 277 1.22 -0.87 16.31
C VAL A 277 -0.29 -0.70 16.39
N GLN A 278 -0.79 0.54 16.38
CA GLN A 278 -2.24 0.82 16.48
C GLN A 278 -3.02 0.31 15.25
N ARG A 279 -2.41 0.36 14.06
CA ARG A 279 -3.03 -0.14 12.81
C ARG A 279 -2.97 -1.66 12.68
N LEU A 280 -1.87 -2.26 13.10
CA LEU A 280 -1.64 -3.71 12.97
C LEU A 280 -2.32 -4.54 14.05
N LEU A 281 -2.55 -3.95 15.22
CA LEU A 281 -3.02 -4.69 16.38
C LEU A 281 -4.39 -4.21 16.88
N GLY A 282 -4.98 -3.21 16.21
CA GLY A 282 -6.09 -2.43 16.76
C GLY A 282 -5.61 -1.61 17.96
N SER A 283 -6.49 -0.76 18.50
CA SER A 283 -6.22 -0.06 19.75
C SER A 283 -6.10 -1.08 20.88
N PHE A 284 -4.91 -1.65 21.06
CA PHE A 284 -4.54 -2.27 22.32
C PHE A 284 -4.79 -1.21 23.39
N GLY A 285 -5.63 -1.54 24.37
CA GLY A 285 -5.95 -0.70 25.51
C GLY A 285 -4.74 -0.48 26.43
N LEU A 286 -3.67 0.12 25.90
CA LEU A 286 -2.69 0.88 26.67
C LEU A 286 -3.29 2.27 26.80
N GLY A 287 -3.95 2.50 27.93
CA GLY A 287 -4.83 3.63 28.22
C GLY A 287 -4.19 5.00 28.09
N GLY A 288 -4.21 5.54 26.88
CA GLY A 288 -4.31 6.98 26.67
C GLY A 288 -5.78 7.36 26.88
N ARG A 289 -6.12 7.87 28.07
CA ARG A 289 -7.37 8.59 28.30
C ARG A 289 -7.48 9.66 27.23
N ASN A 290 -8.29 9.40 26.21
CA ASN A 290 -8.84 10.44 25.38
C ASN A 290 -9.78 11.21 26.33
N THR A 291 -9.27 12.26 26.97
CA THR A 291 -10.11 13.23 27.68
C THR A 291 -10.90 13.98 26.62
N GLY A 292 -11.89 13.29 26.05
CA GLY A 292 -13.05 13.94 25.49
C GLY A 292 -13.66 14.74 26.62
N ILE A 293 -13.63 16.06 26.47
CA ILE A 293 -14.47 16.99 27.22
C ILE A 293 -15.88 16.38 27.22
N PRO A 294 -16.50 16.10 28.39
CA PRO A 294 -17.85 15.56 28.41
C PRO A 294 -18.79 16.55 27.73
N GLY A 295 -19.29 16.19 26.55
CA GLY A 295 -20.38 16.90 25.90
C GLY A 295 -21.58 16.84 26.83
N GLY A 296 -21.92 17.99 27.42
CA GLY A 296 -23.10 18.15 28.26
C GLY A 296 -24.35 17.76 27.49
N ASN A 297 -25.05 16.78 28.03
CA ASN A 297 -26.34 16.30 27.57
C ASN A 297 -27.36 17.44 27.66
N THR A 298 -27.69 18.10 26.55
CA THR A 298 -28.84 19.01 26.49
C THR A 298 -30.01 18.28 25.86
N THR A 299 -30.75 17.59 26.72
CA THR A 299 -32.13 17.18 26.45
C THR A 299 -32.96 18.40 26.07
N GLY A 300 -33.69 18.30 24.97
CA GLY A 300 -34.57 19.34 24.48
C GLY A 300 -35.62 19.74 25.52
N GLN A 301 -35.74 21.04 25.75
CA GLN A 301 -36.94 21.69 26.26
C GLN A 301 -37.13 22.99 25.48
N ASN A 302 -38.34 23.16 24.94
CA ASN A 302 -38.79 24.37 24.22
C ASN A 302 -38.64 25.63 25.09
N PRO A 303 -38.39 26.81 24.51
CA PRO A 303 -38.34 28.06 25.28
C PRO A 303 -39.76 28.60 25.54
N PRO A 304 -40.05 29.15 26.74
CA PRO A 304 -41.14 30.09 26.91
C PRO A 304 -40.67 31.54 26.69
N ASN A 305 -41.59 32.30 26.12
CA ASN A 305 -41.56 33.72 25.80
C ASN A 305 -41.26 34.60 27.04
N GLY A 306 -40.42 35.65 26.91
CA GLY A 306 -40.14 36.58 28.00
C GLY A 306 -39.10 37.68 27.68
N THR A 307 -39.59 38.91 27.63
CA THR A 307 -39.00 40.24 27.39
C THR A 307 -37.72 40.68 28.15
N ALA A 308 -37.03 41.63 27.50
CA ALA A 308 -36.35 42.85 28.02
C ALA A 308 -34.81 42.86 27.93
N GLY A 309 -34.30 43.92 27.28
CA GLY A 309 -32.92 44.02 26.78
C GLY A 309 -31.88 44.53 27.78
N VAL A 310 -30.61 44.38 27.39
CA VAL A 310 -29.53 45.37 27.60
C VAL A 310 -28.56 45.24 26.42
N GLN A 311 -28.20 46.38 25.85
CA GLN A 311 -27.28 46.56 24.71
C GLN A 311 -25.95 47.13 25.25
N ALA A 312 -24.81 46.54 24.87
CA ALA A 312 -23.44 47.08 25.09
C ALA A 312 -22.45 46.43 24.07
N PRO A 313 -21.28 47.04 23.77
CA PRO A 313 -20.88 47.51 22.42
C PRO A 313 -19.91 46.57 21.65
N PRO A 314 -19.60 46.86 20.36
CA PRO A 314 -18.73 46.01 19.55
C PRO A 314 -17.26 46.32 19.83
N THR A 315 -16.50 45.31 20.28
CA THR A 315 -15.03 45.37 20.27
C THR A 315 -14.49 44.50 19.13
N THR A 316 -13.81 45.18 18.24
CA THR A 316 -13.03 44.69 17.10
C THR A 316 -11.86 43.80 17.51
N GLY A 317 -11.60 42.76 16.70
CA GLY A 317 -10.25 42.22 16.50
C GLY A 317 -9.90 40.98 17.33
N GLY A 318 -10.27 39.81 16.80
CA GLY A 318 -9.83 38.53 17.31
C GLY A 318 -10.35 37.42 16.41
N GLY A 319 -9.66 37.19 15.28
CA GLY A 319 -9.97 36.11 14.36
C GLY A 319 -9.89 34.77 15.08
N ASN A 320 -11.05 34.29 15.52
CA ASN A 320 -11.27 32.97 16.06
C ASN A 320 -11.10 31.97 14.90
N PHE A 321 -9.84 31.58 14.64
CA PHE A 321 -9.55 30.41 13.83
C PHE A 321 -10.06 29.20 14.61
N GLY A 322 -11.29 28.79 14.30
CA GLY A 322 -11.88 27.57 14.81
C GLY A 322 -10.94 26.42 14.53
N GLY A 323 -10.32 25.91 15.59
CA GLY A 323 -9.59 24.64 15.59
C GLY A 323 -10.59 23.54 15.25
N GLY A 324 -10.71 23.24 13.96
CA GLY A 324 -11.34 22.02 13.48
C GLY A 324 -10.57 20.86 14.07
N GLY A 325 -11.21 20.13 14.98
CA GLY A 325 -10.63 18.96 15.61
C GLY A 325 -10.04 18.03 14.55
N PHE A 326 -8.73 17.81 14.64
CA PHE A 326 -8.01 16.81 13.88
C PHE A 326 -8.36 15.41 14.42
N GLY A 327 -9.62 15.02 14.20
CA GLY A 327 -10.11 13.68 14.44
C GLY A 327 -9.69 12.80 13.27
N GLY A 328 -8.92 11.75 13.58
CA GLY A 328 -8.57 10.69 12.64
C GLY A 328 -9.82 10.18 11.92
N GLY A 329 -9.96 10.56 10.66
CA GLY A 329 -11.12 10.26 9.84
C GLY A 329 -10.67 9.64 8.52
N GLY A 330 -10.83 8.33 8.43
CA GLY A 330 -11.03 7.61 7.17
C GLY A 330 -9.88 7.67 6.16
N GLY A 331 -9.06 6.61 6.13
CA GLY A 331 -8.68 6.08 4.82
C GLY A 331 -9.94 5.88 3.98
N ALA A 332 -9.83 5.92 2.65
CA ALA A 332 -10.94 5.96 1.67
C ALA A 332 -12.05 4.89 1.81
N PHE A 333 -11.97 4.01 2.81
CA PHE A 333 -12.99 3.07 3.22
C PHE A 333 -13.22 3.23 4.73
N ASN A 334 -14.47 3.53 5.09
CA ASN A 334 -14.97 3.39 6.45
C ASN A 334 -15.02 1.89 6.78
N THR A 335 -13.84 1.30 7.01
CA THR A 335 -13.57 -0.14 7.02
C THR A 335 -14.08 -0.85 8.29
N GLY A 336 -14.91 -0.19 9.10
CA GLY A 336 -15.44 -0.75 10.35
C GLY A 336 -14.36 -1.04 11.40
N THR A 337 -14.79 -1.68 12.50
CA THR A 337 -13.92 -2.15 13.57
C THR A 337 -13.00 -3.28 13.07
N PRO A 338 -11.73 -3.36 13.52
CA PRO A 338 -10.85 -4.50 13.25
C PRO A 338 -11.52 -5.83 13.64
N ASP A 339 -11.73 -6.74 12.68
CA ASP A 339 -12.30 -8.08 12.90
C ASP A 339 -11.83 -9.06 11.80
N ILE A 340 -11.84 -10.37 12.08
CA ILE A 340 -11.45 -11.46 11.15
C ILE A 340 -12.24 -11.37 9.84
N LEU A 341 -13.51 -10.98 9.94
CA LEU A 341 -14.40 -10.82 8.80
C LEU A 341 -14.40 -9.41 8.23
N ARG A 342 -13.51 -8.51 8.68
CA ARG A 342 -13.44 -7.11 8.20
C ARG A 342 -13.26 -7.02 6.69
N LEU A 343 -12.49 -7.95 6.11
CA LEU A 343 -12.35 -8.07 4.66
C LEU A 343 -13.68 -8.39 3.97
N PHE A 344 -14.59 -9.10 4.62
CA PHE A 344 -15.91 -9.48 4.10
C PHE A 344 -17.01 -8.45 4.41
N THR A 345 -16.69 -7.35 5.09
CA THR A 345 -17.66 -6.28 5.35
C THR A 345 -17.94 -5.45 4.09
N GLN A 346 -19.15 -4.87 4.03
CA GLN A 346 -19.75 -4.20 2.86
C GLN A 346 -18.82 -3.25 2.05
N PRO A 347 -17.90 -2.47 2.63
CA PRO A 347 -17.01 -1.61 1.83
C PRO A 347 -15.89 -2.37 1.12
N LEU A 348 -15.36 -3.43 1.73
CA LEU A 348 -14.13 -4.13 1.27
C LEU A 348 -14.44 -5.44 0.52
N GLY A 349 -15.51 -6.14 0.90
CA GLY A 349 -15.90 -7.44 0.36
C GLY A 349 -16.14 -7.42 -1.15
N GLY A 350 -16.76 -6.35 -1.67
CA GLY A 350 -17.07 -6.21 -3.09
C GLY A 350 -15.86 -5.90 -3.99
N GLN A 351 -14.71 -5.51 -3.44
CA GLN A 351 -13.64 -4.92 -4.25
C GLN A 351 -12.56 -5.92 -4.67
N ILE A 352 -12.06 -6.73 -3.74
CA ILE A 352 -10.93 -7.66 -4.03
C ILE A 352 -11.04 -9.02 -3.35
N VAL A 353 -11.99 -9.18 -2.42
CA VAL A 353 -12.05 -10.34 -1.52
C VAL A 353 -12.50 -11.61 -2.23
N TRP A 354 -13.19 -11.49 -3.35
CA TRP A 354 -13.52 -12.60 -4.24
C TRP A 354 -12.29 -13.27 -4.89
N LEU A 355 -11.14 -12.59 -4.93
CA LEU A 355 -9.87 -13.18 -5.37
C LEU A 355 -9.17 -14.00 -4.27
N LEU A 356 -9.52 -13.80 -2.99
CA LEU A 356 -8.89 -14.53 -1.88
C LEU A 356 -9.20 -16.03 -1.88
N PRO A 357 -10.45 -16.48 -2.08
CA PRO A 357 -10.74 -17.92 -2.23
C PRO A 357 -9.97 -18.56 -3.39
N LEU A 358 -9.87 -17.87 -4.54
CA LEU A 358 -9.11 -18.35 -5.69
C LEU A 358 -7.61 -18.44 -5.39
N ALA A 359 -7.05 -17.44 -4.70
CA ALA A 359 -5.65 -17.46 -4.28
C ALA A 359 -5.37 -18.59 -3.27
N LEU A 360 -6.25 -18.78 -2.28
CA LEU A 360 -6.14 -19.86 -1.28
C LEU A 360 -6.24 -21.24 -1.92
N LEU A 361 -7.22 -21.45 -2.81
CA LEU A 361 -7.38 -22.71 -3.54
C LEU A 361 -6.21 -22.98 -4.47
N GLY A 362 -5.70 -21.96 -5.17
CA GLY A 362 -4.51 -22.09 -6.01
C GLY A 362 -3.27 -22.46 -5.20
N MET A 363 -3.08 -21.84 -4.02
CA MET A 363 -1.99 -22.18 -3.11
C MET A 363 -2.11 -23.59 -2.54
N LEU A 364 -3.31 -24.00 -2.12
CA LEU A 364 -3.57 -25.34 -1.61
C LEU A 364 -3.38 -26.41 -2.68
N ALA A 365 -3.87 -26.18 -3.89
CA ALA A 365 -3.70 -27.10 -5.02
C ALA A 365 -2.22 -27.29 -5.37
N LEU A 366 -1.44 -26.20 -5.37
CA LEU A 366 0.00 -26.27 -5.66
C LEU A 366 0.82 -26.86 -4.50
N ALA A 367 0.44 -26.60 -3.25
CA ALA A 367 1.05 -27.19 -2.07
C ALA A 367 0.74 -28.70 -1.94
N TRP A 368 -0.46 -29.12 -2.34
CA TRP A 368 -0.89 -30.52 -2.31
C TRP A 368 -0.17 -31.37 -3.37
N GLN A 369 0.14 -30.80 -4.53
CA GLN A 369 0.70 -31.55 -5.66
C GLN A 369 2.21 -31.85 -5.54
N ARG A 370 2.97 -31.21 -4.62
CA ARG A 370 4.44 -31.33 -4.61
C ARG A 370 5.05 -31.40 -3.21
N ARG A 371 6.07 -32.25 -3.05
CA ARG A 371 6.93 -32.23 -1.86
C ARG A 371 7.72 -30.91 -1.79
N PRO A 372 7.95 -30.33 -0.60
CA PRO A 372 8.63 -29.05 -0.45
C PRO A 372 10.13 -29.16 -0.83
N GLN A 373 10.49 -28.52 -1.94
CA GLN A 373 11.83 -28.40 -2.52
C GLN A 373 12.13 -26.91 -2.82
N PHE A 374 12.02 -26.05 -1.81
CA PHE A 374 12.13 -24.59 -1.94
C PHE A 374 13.45 -24.07 -2.55
N ARG A 375 14.50 -24.89 -2.55
CA ARG A 375 15.81 -24.51 -3.11
C ARG A 375 15.86 -24.65 -4.63
N ASP A 376 15.15 -25.64 -5.17
CA ASP A 376 15.27 -26.06 -6.56
C ASP A 376 14.00 -25.76 -7.37
N ASP A 377 12.83 -25.63 -6.72
CA ASP A 377 11.56 -25.32 -7.36
C ASP A 377 11.20 -23.83 -7.28
N ARG A 378 11.34 -23.14 -8.41
CA ARG A 378 10.99 -21.71 -8.55
C ARG A 378 9.50 -21.43 -8.35
N GLN A 379 8.61 -22.38 -8.66
CA GLN A 379 7.17 -22.20 -8.44
C GLN A 379 6.86 -22.18 -6.94
N GLN A 380 7.49 -23.06 -6.15
CA GLN A 380 7.35 -23.04 -4.69
C GLN A 380 7.93 -21.77 -4.05
N GLN A 381 9.04 -21.25 -4.56
CA GLN A 381 9.59 -19.96 -4.13
C GLN A 381 8.60 -18.81 -4.35
N SER A 382 7.95 -18.78 -5.51
CA SER A 382 6.92 -17.77 -5.79
C SER A 382 5.68 -17.95 -4.91
N LEU A 383 5.28 -19.18 -4.60
CA LEU A 383 4.16 -19.44 -3.67
C LEU A 383 4.47 -19.00 -2.25
N LEU A 384 5.71 -19.19 -1.77
CA LEU A 384 6.13 -18.62 -0.49
C LEU A 384 6.04 -17.09 -0.50
N LEU A 385 6.51 -16.46 -1.57
CA LEU A 385 6.51 -14.99 -1.69
C LEU A 385 5.09 -14.42 -1.69
N TRP A 386 4.24 -14.91 -2.59
CA TRP A 386 2.88 -14.41 -2.78
C TRP A 386 1.95 -14.88 -1.65
N GLY A 387 2.13 -16.12 -1.18
CA GLY A 387 1.31 -16.73 -0.15
C GLY A 387 1.59 -16.22 1.26
N ALA A 388 2.85 -16.03 1.63
CA ALA A 388 3.19 -15.38 2.90
C ALA A 388 2.73 -13.92 2.94
N GLY A 389 2.67 -13.24 1.78
CA GLY A 389 2.05 -11.92 1.64
C GLY A 389 0.54 -11.95 1.88
N CYS A 390 -0.18 -12.88 1.25
CA CYS A 390 -1.63 -13.02 1.38
C CYS A 390 -2.08 -13.43 2.79
N LEU A 391 -1.40 -14.38 3.43
CA LEU A 391 -1.77 -14.84 4.78
C LEU A 391 -1.60 -13.73 5.82
N ARG A 392 -0.58 -12.88 5.68
CA ARG A 392 -0.37 -11.79 6.64
C ARG A 392 -1.35 -10.64 6.46
N SER A 393 -1.73 -10.31 5.23
CA SER A 393 -2.78 -9.33 4.98
C SER A 393 -4.09 -9.72 5.68
N GLN A 394 -4.37 -11.02 5.84
CA GLN A 394 -5.51 -11.51 6.60
C GLN A 394 -5.27 -11.57 8.12
N SER A 395 -4.08 -11.99 8.59
CA SER A 395 -3.83 -12.16 10.02
C SER A 395 -3.70 -10.84 10.80
N SER A 396 -3.26 -9.75 10.16
CA SER A 396 -3.29 -8.40 10.75
C SER A 396 -4.71 -7.84 10.96
N LEU A 397 -5.73 -8.50 10.42
CA LEU A 397 -7.14 -8.12 10.60
C LEU A 397 -7.84 -8.99 11.65
N ALA A 398 -7.19 -10.06 12.14
CA ALA A 398 -7.84 -11.20 12.75
C ALA A 398 -7.97 -11.20 14.29
N ARG A 399 -7.93 -10.05 14.98
CA ARG A 399 -7.98 -10.03 16.46
C ARG A 399 -9.25 -9.37 17.01
N PRO A 400 -10.04 -10.08 17.84
CA PRO A 400 -11.32 -9.59 18.33
C PRO A 400 -11.16 -8.74 19.60
N VAL A 401 -11.96 -7.69 19.74
CA VAL A 401 -12.41 -7.23 21.06
C VAL A 401 -13.93 -7.14 21.01
N SER A 402 -14.52 -7.96 21.86
CA SER A 402 -15.94 -8.10 22.12
C SER A 402 -16.55 -6.86 22.74
N SER A 403 -17.81 -6.62 22.33
CA SER A 403 -18.90 -5.97 23.06
C SER A 403 -19.24 -4.50 22.70
N ILE A 404 -20.52 -4.36 22.35
CA ILE A 404 -21.47 -3.26 22.62
C ILE A 404 -22.03 -2.51 21.39
N ASN A 405 -23.28 -2.89 21.14
CA ASN A 405 -24.47 -2.18 20.69
C ASN A 405 -24.50 -1.38 19.37
N ILE A 406 -25.21 -2.02 18.45
CA ILE A 406 -26.02 -1.49 17.36
C ILE A 406 -26.93 -0.35 17.85
N THR A 407 -26.93 0.79 17.16
CA THR A 407 -28.16 1.52 16.80
C THR A 407 -27.92 2.43 15.58
N SER A 408 -28.52 2.00 14.46
CA SER A 408 -29.06 2.78 13.32
C SER A 408 -28.12 3.45 12.28
N PRO A 409 -28.27 3.12 10.97
CA PRO A 409 -27.56 3.76 9.83
C PRO A 409 -28.43 4.82 9.12
N PRO A 410 -27.84 5.78 8.36
CA PRO A 410 -28.57 6.51 7.33
C PRO A 410 -28.09 6.12 5.93
N TRP A 411 -28.74 5.11 5.35
CA TRP A 411 -28.81 4.90 3.90
C TRP A 411 -30.28 4.65 3.54
N LEU A 412 -31.04 5.73 3.41
CA LEU A 412 -32.35 5.69 2.77
C LEU A 412 -32.48 6.94 1.92
N LEU A 413 -32.87 6.72 0.66
CA LEU A 413 -33.32 7.69 -0.34
C LEU A 413 -32.25 8.21 -1.33
N LEU A 414 -31.80 7.32 -2.21
CA LEU A 414 -31.78 7.62 -3.64
C LEU A 414 -33.00 6.94 -4.27
N SER A 415 -34.03 7.70 -4.61
CA SER A 415 -35.06 7.29 -5.57
C SER A 415 -35.19 8.37 -6.65
N VAL A 416 -34.95 7.93 -7.88
CA VAL A 416 -35.08 8.64 -9.16
C VAL A 416 -36.56 9.00 -9.42
N PRO A 417 -36.88 10.05 -10.21
CA PRO A 417 -38.20 10.68 -10.21
C PRO A 417 -39.19 10.02 -11.16
N SER A 418 -40.47 9.97 -10.76
CA SER A 418 -41.59 9.67 -11.64
C SER A 418 -42.91 10.20 -11.06
N SER A 419 -43.38 11.35 -11.57
CA SER A 419 -44.79 11.63 -11.93
C SER A 419 -45.02 13.13 -12.15
N ALA A 420 -45.17 13.50 -13.42
CA ALA A 420 -46.23 14.43 -13.80
C ALA A 420 -47.57 13.64 -13.84
N LEU A 421 -48.70 14.36 -13.81
CA LEU A 421 -50.11 13.94 -13.65
C LEU A 421 -50.51 13.83 -12.16
N GLY A 422 -51.42 14.61 -11.59
CA GLY A 422 -52.34 15.62 -12.10
C GLY A 422 -53.53 15.70 -11.15
N SER A 423 -53.75 16.87 -10.55
CA SER A 423 -55.05 17.45 -10.14
C SER A 423 -54.80 18.83 -9.57
#